data_AF-A0A2E8UD53-F1
#
_entry.id   AF-A0A2E8UD53-F1
#
_cell.length_a   1.000
_cell.length_b   1.000
_cell.length_c   1.000
_cell.angle_alpha   90.00
_cell.angle_beta   90.00
_cell.angle_gamma   90.00
#
_symmetry.space_group_name_H-M   'P 1'
#
loop_
_entity.id
_entity.type
_entity.pdbx_description
1 polymer ?
#
loop_
_entity_poly.entity_id
_entity_poly.type
_entity_poly.pdbx_seq_one_letter_code
_entity_poly.pdbx_strand_id
1 'polypeptide(L)'
;MANDASKYLRNYIAESLRDAPSDAYMYHVSNNISFDKPVYRPGSDSYFALMKEARKRYRHGDYVPKTNDEKELFENSDLGEFGNYNGQRVPLDFPHIPEELEEAKYKGRDVTLGKKGASRIGGGRARVYVRDPDTGKVKKVEFGSPMADAMGDSDSDKKRRKNYGIRHKCADKKDKTKPGYWSCRATKLFGRNIPGWW
;
A
#
# COMPACT_ATOMS: atom_id res chain seq x y z
N MET A 1 -0.86 -7.90 -51.95
CA MET A 1 0.36 -7.15 -51.54
C MET A 1 0.07 -5.91 -50.69
N ALA A 2 -1.08 -5.22 -50.83
CA ALA A 2 -1.42 -4.05 -49.99
C ALA A 2 -1.74 -4.35 -48.50
N ASN A 3 -2.17 -5.57 -48.17
CA ASN A 3 -2.58 -5.95 -46.81
C ASN A 3 -1.41 -6.12 -45.84
N ASP A 4 -0.23 -6.47 -46.35
CA ASP A 4 0.95 -6.72 -45.52
C ASP A 4 1.62 -5.41 -45.11
N ALA A 5 1.79 -4.47 -46.06
CA ALA A 5 2.32 -3.13 -45.78
C ALA A 5 1.47 -2.36 -44.74
N SER A 6 0.14 -2.50 -44.77
CA SER A 6 -0.73 -1.90 -43.75
C SER A 6 -0.56 -2.54 -42.37
N LYS A 7 -0.23 -3.83 -42.29
CA LYS A 7 0.04 -4.53 -41.03
C LYS A 7 1.38 -4.10 -40.43
N TYR A 8 2.42 -3.99 -41.25
CA TYR A 8 3.72 -3.46 -40.84
C TYR A 8 3.61 -2.02 -40.33
N LEU A 9 2.88 -1.16 -41.04
CA LEU A 9 2.66 0.22 -40.62
C LEU A 9 1.92 0.31 -39.27
N ARG A 10 0.88 -0.51 -39.07
CA ARG A 10 0.14 -0.56 -37.79
C ARG A 10 1.02 -1.05 -36.64
N ASN A 11 1.86 -2.05 -36.87
CA ASN A 11 2.79 -2.56 -35.85
C ASN A 11 3.84 -1.51 -35.49
N TYR A 12 4.42 -0.84 -36.49
CA TYR A 12 5.38 0.25 -36.27
C TYR A 12 4.75 1.41 -35.49
N ILE A 13 3.55 1.84 -35.86
CA ILE A 13 2.82 2.88 -35.12
C ILE A 13 2.48 2.42 -33.69
N ALA A 14 2.05 1.17 -33.50
CA ALA A 14 1.76 0.64 -32.17
C ALA A 14 3.02 0.56 -31.30
N GLU A 15 4.17 0.25 -31.89
CA GLU A 15 5.46 0.21 -31.21
C GLU A 15 5.96 1.62 -30.87
N SER A 16 5.83 2.57 -31.80
CA SER A 16 6.19 3.98 -31.55
C SER A 16 5.30 4.63 -30.49
N LEU A 17 4.00 4.29 -30.45
CA LEU A 17 3.07 4.77 -29.43
C LEU A 17 3.34 4.17 -28.05
N ARG A 18 3.90 2.96 -27.98
CA ARG A 18 4.30 2.33 -26.70
C ARG A 18 5.57 2.93 -26.11
N ASP A 19 6.44 3.50 -26.94
CA ASP A 19 7.67 4.15 -26.51
C ASP A 19 7.55 5.68 -26.36
N ALA A 20 6.34 6.21 -26.58
CA ALA A 20 6.04 7.61 -26.35
C ALA A 20 6.30 7.99 -24.88
N PRO A 21 6.92 9.15 -24.61
CA PRO A 21 7.18 9.60 -23.25
C PRO A 21 5.89 9.83 -22.48
N SER A 22 5.89 9.50 -21.19
CA SER A 22 4.78 9.87 -20.33
C SER A 22 4.67 11.38 -20.16
N ASP A 23 3.46 11.88 -19.89
CA ASP A 23 3.24 13.30 -19.59
C ASP A 23 4.10 13.79 -18.41
N ALA A 24 4.32 12.92 -17.41
CA ALA A 24 5.16 13.22 -16.27
C ALA A 24 6.65 13.34 -16.65
N TYR A 25 7.16 12.43 -17.49
CA TYR A 25 8.51 12.54 -18.03
C TYR A 25 8.66 13.84 -18.83
N MET A 26 7.71 14.13 -19.72
CA MET A 26 7.72 15.36 -20.52
C MET A 26 7.69 16.61 -19.64
N TYR A 27 6.88 16.61 -18.58
CA TYR A 27 6.83 17.71 -17.62
C TYR A 27 8.20 18.01 -17.00
N HIS A 28 8.95 16.97 -16.60
CA HIS A 28 10.30 17.13 -16.05
C HIS A 28 11.30 17.68 -17.08
N VAL A 29 11.24 17.19 -18.32
CA VAL A 29 12.11 17.67 -19.40
C VAL A 29 11.77 19.11 -19.78
N SER A 30 10.51 19.43 -20.03
CA SER A 30 10.06 20.75 -20.50
C SER A 30 10.26 21.85 -19.47
N ASN A 31 10.11 21.55 -18.18
CA ASN A 31 10.26 22.51 -17.09
C ASN A 31 11.66 22.51 -16.48
N ASN A 32 12.59 21.75 -17.05
CA ASN A 32 13.96 21.61 -16.54
C ASN A 32 14.03 21.16 -15.07
N ILE A 33 13.12 20.27 -14.65
CA ILE A 33 13.08 19.72 -13.29
C ILE A 33 13.84 18.40 -13.28
N SER A 34 14.78 18.25 -12.36
CA SER A 34 15.57 17.02 -12.20
C SER A 34 14.74 15.90 -11.55
N PHE A 35 15.01 14.64 -11.90
CA PHE A 35 14.25 13.48 -11.44
C PHE A 35 14.52 13.09 -9.98
N ASP A 36 15.54 13.67 -9.33
CA ASP A 36 15.71 13.67 -7.86
C ASP A 36 14.58 14.43 -7.14
N LYS A 37 13.85 15.30 -7.86
CA LYS A 37 12.70 16.07 -7.36
C LYS A 37 11.41 15.68 -8.09
N PRO A 38 10.93 14.43 -7.92
CA PRO A 38 9.83 13.88 -8.70
C PRO A 38 8.51 14.66 -8.47
N VAL A 39 7.72 14.81 -9.54
CA VAL A 39 6.35 15.36 -9.45
C VAL A 39 5.40 14.49 -8.62
N TYR A 40 5.65 13.18 -8.60
CA TYR A 40 4.85 12.24 -7.84
C TYR A 40 5.41 12.03 -6.44
N ARG A 41 4.50 11.71 -5.51
CA ARG A 41 4.88 11.30 -4.16
C ARG A 41 5.77 10.05 -4.21
N PRO A 42 6.96 10.07 -3.58
CA PRO A 42 7.80 8.89 -3.44
C PRO A 42 7.03 7.69 -2.85
N GLY A 43 7.16 6.53 -3.48
CA GLY A 43 6.48 5.29 -3.08
C GLY A 43 5.13 5.02 -3.76
N SER A 44 4.61 5.95 -4.58
CA SER A 44 3.44 5.68 -5.42
C SER A 44 3.78 4.87 -6.67
N ASP A 45 2.81 4.15 -7.24
CA ASP A 45 3.01 3.41 -8.50
C ASP A 45 3.46 4.34 -9.65
N SER A 46 2.88 5.53 -9.73
CA SER A 46 3.27 6.56 -10.71
C SER A 46 4.70 7.05 -10.50
N TYR A 47 5.16 7.18 -9.25
CA TYR A 47 6.55 7.50 -8.94
C TYR A 47 7.50 6.42 -9.45
N PHE A 48 7.23 5.15 -9.15
CA PHE A 48 8.07 4.04 -9.61
C PHE A 48 8.10 3.92 -11.14
N ALA A 49 6.96 4.11 -11.80
CA ALA A 49 6.88 4.13 -13.26
C ALA A 49 7.72 5.26 -13.87
N LEU A 50 7.63 6.48 -13.32
CA LEU A 50 8.41 7.63 -13.76
C LEU A 50 9.92 7.39 -13.63
N MET A 51 10.37 6.89 -12.47
CA MET A 51 11.80 6.62 -12.25
C MET A 51 12.33 5.54 -13.19
N LYS A 52 11.54 4.49 -13.43
CA LYS A 52 11.88 3.43 -14.38
C LYS A 52 11.98 3.95 -15.82
N GLU A 53 11.03 4.78 -16.24
CA GLU A 53 11.05 5.42 -17.55
C GLU A 53 12.27 6.35 -17.71
N ALA A 54 12.51 7.23 -16.74
CA ALA A 54 13.63 8.16 -16.78
C ALA A 54 14.98 7.42 -16.86
N ARG A 55 15.17 6.36 -16.06
CA ARG A 55 16.37 5.52 -16.15
C ARG A 55 16.47 4.77 -17.48
N LYS A 56 15.37 4.28 -18.03
CA LYS A 56 15.35 3.66 -19.37
C LYS A 56 15.88 4.66 -20.42
N ARG A 57 15.34 5.88 -20.44
CA ARG A 57 15.75 6.94 -21.37
C ARG A 57 17.20 7.39 -21.17
N TYR A 58 17.66 7.47 -19.93
CA TYR A 58 19.09 7.69 -19.62
C TYR A 58 19.97 6.60 -20.24
N ARG A 59 19.64 5.32 -20.02
CA ARG A 59 20.42 4.18 -20.54
C ARG A 59 20.41 4.10 -22.07
N HIS A 60 19.35 4.56 -22.73
CA HIS A 60 19.29 4.64 -24.19
C HIS A 60 20.02 5.86 -24.77
N GLY A 61 20.43 6.82 -23.93
CA GLY A 61 21.10 8.05 -24.37
C GLY A 61 20.14 9.19 -24.74
N ASP A 62 18.84 9.03 -24.52
CA ASP A 62 17.81 10.03 -24.84
C ASP A 62 17.74 11.16 -23.79
N TYR A 63 18.36 10.96 -22.63
CA TYR A 63 18.34 11.90 -21.52
C TYR A 63 19.74 12.10 -20.93
N VAL A 64 20.08 13.35 -20.65
CA VAL A 64 21.31 13.73 -19.94
C VAL A 64 20.94 14.22 -18.53
N PRO A 65 21.51 13.63 -17.47
CA PRO A 65 21.29 14.08 -16.10
C PRO A 65 21.74 15.53 -15.91
N LYS A 66 20.93 16.28 -15.16
CA LYS A 66 21.11 17.70 -14.82
C LYS A 66 21.95 17.88 -13.57
N THR A 67 21.93 16.92 -12.65
CA THR A 67 22.69 16.96 -11.39
C THR A 67 23.51 15.68 -11.20
N ASN A 68 24.54 15.76 -10.36
CA ASN A 68 25.32 14.58 -9.97
C ASN A 68 24.45 13.58 -9.20
N ASP A 69 23.57 14.05 -8.32
CA ASP A 69 22.66 13.20 -7.56
C ASP A 69 21.69 12.44 -8.47
N GLU A 70 21.18 13.09 -9.52
CA GLU A 70 20.32 12.45 -10.53
C GLU A 70 21.10 11.42 -11.36
N LYS A 71 22.34 11.72 -11.71
CA LYS A 71 23.22 10.75 -12.39
C LYS A 71 23.45 9.53 -11.51
N GLU A 72 23.81 9.74 -10.25
CA GLU A 72 24.01 8.67 -9.27
C GLU A 72 22.73 7.83 -9.09
N LEU A 73 21.57 8.48 -9.03
CA LEU A 73 20.26 7.84 -8.94
C LEU A 73 19.93 6.93 -10.14
N PHE A 74 20.45 7.24 -11.33
CA PHE A 74 20.25 6.40 -12.50
C PHE A 74 21.32 5.31 -12.67
N GLU A 75 22.55 5.57 -12.25
CA GLU A 75 23.67 4.62 -12.38
C GLU A 75 23.69 3.57 -11.27
N ASN A 76 23.37 3.96 -10.02
CA ASN A 76 23.62 3.17 -8.82
C ASN A 76 22.35 2.74 -8.08
N SER A 77 21.17 2.99 -8.63
CA SER A 77 19.91 2.57 -8.02
C SER A 77 19.06 1.78 -9.01
N ASP A 78 18.29 0.83 -8.47
CA ASP A 78 17.25 0.06 -9.15
C ASP A 78 15.83 0.60 -8.85
N LEU A 79 15.71 1.83 -8.31
CA LEU A 79 14.42 2.49 -8.06
C LEU A 79 13.47 2.42 -9.27
N GLY A 80 12.25 1.93 -9.06
CA GLY A 80 11.27 1.68 -10.13
C GLY A 80 11.21 0.23 -10.61
N GLU A 81 12.22 -0.58 -10.29
CA GLU A 81 12.17 -2.04 -10.42
C GLU A 81 11.61 -2.69 -9.14
N PHE A 82 11.12 -3.92 -9.30
CA PHE A 82 10.50 -4.67 -8.22
C PHE A 82 11.11 -6.07 -8.12
N GLY A 83 11.45 -6.48 -6.90
CA GLY A 83 11.89 -7.82 -6.56
C GLY A 83 10.81 -8.65 -5.86
N ASN A 84 11.10 -9.93 -5.65
CA ASN A 84 10.30 -10.81 -4.81
C ASN A 84 11.04 -11.05 -3.49
N TYR A 85 10.39 -10.75 -2.36
CA TYR A 85 10.90 -11.00 -1.01
C TYR A 85 9.82 -11.67 -0.17
N ASN A 86 10.08 -12.87 0.34
CA ASN A 86 9.10 -13.68 1.10
C ASN A 86 7.74 -13.87 0.39
N GLY A 87 7.75 -13.99 -0.95
CA GLY A 87 6.53 -14.14 -1.75
C GLY A 87 5.77 -12.83 -1.99
N GLN A 88 6.32 -11.69 -1.57
CA GLN A 88 5.73 -10.36 -1.77
C GLN A 88 6.54 -9.56 -2.80
N ARG A 89 5.85 -8.85 -3.69
CA ARG A 89 6.46 -7.93 -4.67
C ARG A 89 6.85 -6.64 -3.95
N VAL A 90 8.14 -6.32 -3.91
CA VAL A 90 8.69 -5.16 -3.19
C VAL A 90 9.48 -4.25 -4.14
N PRO A 91 9.38 -2.92 -4.01
CA PRO A 91 10.21 -2.00 -4.79
C PRO A 91 11.68 -2.11 -4.37
N LEU A 92 12.58 -2.12 -5.34
CA LEU A 92 14.03 -2.11 -5.09
C LEU A 92 14.51 -0.69 -4.76
N ASP A 93 15.52 -0.61 -3.90
CA ASP A 93 16.18 0.64 -3.45
C ASP A 93 15.23 1.73 -2.95
N PHE A 94 14.05 1.33 -2.50
CA PHE A 94 13.09 2.19 -1.82
C PHE A 94 12.96 1.72 -0.37
N PRO A 95 12.98 2.63 0.62
CA PRO A 95 12.81 2.25 2.01
C PRO A 95 11.58 1.36 2.18
N HIS A 96 11.75 0.18 2.78
CA HIS A 96 10.63 -0.67 3.12
C HIS A 96 9.77 0.04 4.18
N ILE A 97 8.69 0.68 3.73
CA ILE A 97 7.70 1.26 4.62
C ILE A 97 6.85 0.08 5.10
N PRO A 98 6.83 -0.24 6.40
CA PRO A 98 5.95 -1.28 6.93
C PRO A 98 4.50 -0.95 6.52
N GLU A 99 3.70 -1.96 6.18
CA GLU A 99 2.26 -1.87 5.82
C GLU A 99 1.45 -0.96 6.80
N GLU A 100 1.98 -0.73 8.00
CA GLU A 100 1.44 0.07 9.08
C GLU A 100 1.57 1.61 8.93
N LEU A 101 2.28 2.12 7.93
CA LEU A 101 2.51 3.56 7.70
C LEU A 101 1.82 4.12 6.44
N GLU A 102 0.91 3.37 5.80
CA GLU A 102 0.09 3.92 4.72
C GLU A 102 -0.77 5.08 5.24
N GLU A 103 -0.37 6.31 4.92
CA GLU A 103 -1.21 7.49 5.02
C GLU A 103 -2.42 7.31 4.10
N ALA A 104 -3.60 7.18 4.69
CA ALA A 104 -4.82 6.96 3.94
C ALA A 104 -5.78 8.11 4.18
N LYS A 105 -6.44 8.59 3.12
CA LYS A 105 -7.48 9.62 3.24
C LYS A 105 -8.86 8.97 3.34
N TYR A 106 -9.60 9.29 4.40
CA TYR A 106 -11.01 8.95 4.54
C TYR A 106 -11.85 10.22 4.64
N LYS A 107 -12.73 10.44 3.66
CA LYS A 107 -13.58 11.65 3.56
C LYS A 107 -12.78 12.95 3.69
N GLY A 108 -11.63 13.02 3.00
CA GLY A 108 -10.76 14.21 2.99
C GLY A 108 -9.90 14.42 4.24
N ARG A 109 -9.93 13.50 5.22
CA ARG A 109 -9.09 13.54 6.41
C ARG A 109 -8.06 12.42 6.38
N ASP A 110 -6.84 12.73 6.80
CA ASP A 110 -5.81 11.72 6.98
C ASP A 110 -6.21 10.80 8.15
N VAL A 111 -6.16 9.50 7.89
CA VAL A 111 -6.46 8.44 8.85
C VAL A 111 -5.35 7.42 8.84
N THR A 112 -4.97 6.98 10.03
CA THR A 112 -4.09 5.83 10.19
C THR A 112 -4.88 4.56 9.95
N LEU A 113 -4.35 3.64 9.15
CA LEU A 113 -4.99 2.35 8.86
C LEU A 113 -4.66 1.28 9.91
N GLY A 114 -5.50 0.26 9.95
CA GLY A 114 -5.23 -0.98 10.68
C GLY A 114 -5.14 -0.80 12.21
N LYS A 115 -4.33 -1.65 12.85
CA LYS A 115 -4.24 -1.72 14.32
C LYS A 115 -3.89 -0.38 14.96
N LYS A 116 -2.93 0.37 14.41
CA LYS A 116 -2.49 1.66 14.96
C LYS A 116 -3.57 2.74 14.88
N GLY A 117 -4.42 2.69 13.85
CA GLY A 117 -5.57 3.58 13.70
C GLY A 117 -6.81 3.18 14.49
N ALA A 118 -6.78 2.05 15.19
CA ALA A 118 -7.91 1.59 15.98
C ALA A 118 -8.13 2.54 17.17
N SER A 119 -9.34 3.05 17.35
CA SER A 119 -9.69 4.01 18.40
C SER A 119 -11.03 3.69 19.05
N ARG A 120 -11.13 3.89 20.38
CA ARG A 120 -12.39 3.79 21.11
C ARG A 120 -13.27 5.01 20.78
N ILE A 121 -14.57 4.79 20.60
CA ILE A 121 -15.54 5.85 20.22
C ILE A 121 -16.66 6.04 21.26
N GLY A 122 -16.50 5.45 22.45
CA GLY A 122 -17.49 5.50 23.53
C GLY A 122 -18.53 4.37 23.50
N GLY A 123 -19.18 4.11 24.63
CA GLY A 123 -20.18 3.04 24.78
C GLY A 123 -19.64 1.62 24.52
N GLY A 124 -18.35 1.39 24.83
CA GLY A 124 -17.63 0.14 24.57
C GLY A 124 -17.31 -0.16 23.10
N ARG A 125 -17.72 0.71 22.17
CA ARG A 125 -17.43 0.56 20.74
C ARG A 125 -16.06 1.11 20.36
N ALA A 126 -15.53 0.60 19.27
CA ALA A 126 -14.31 1.07 18.65
C ALA A 126 -14.48 1.19 17.13
N ARG A 127 -13.57 1.92 16.50
CA ARG A 127 -13.48 2.04 15.05
C ARG A 127 -12.07 1.73 14.58
N VAL A 128 -11.97 1.35 13.31
CA VAL A 128 -10.71 1.18 12.58
C VAL A 128 -10.94 1.54 11.12
N TYR A 129 -9.91 2.07 10.47
CA TYR A 129 -9.91 2.28 9.04
C TYR A 129 -9.11 1.16 8.38
N VAL A 130 -9.67 0.57 7.33
CA VAL A 130 -9.06 -0.54 6.60
C VAL A 130 -9.15 -0.27 5.11
N ARG A 131 -8.14 -0.70 4.36
CA ARG A 131 -8.24 -0.74 2.90
C ARG A 131 -9.00 -1.99 2.51
N ASP A 132 -10.05 -1.81 1.73
CA ASP A 132 -10.79 -2.91 1.13
C ASP A 132 -9.95 -3.48 -0.03
N PRO A 133 -9.60 -4.79 0.00
CA PRO A 133 -8.68 -5.36 -0.97
C PRO A 133 -9.29 -5.44 -2.38
N ASP A 134 -10.62 -5.54 -2.48
CA ASP A 134 -11.32 -5.70 -3.77
C ASP A 134 -11.45 -4.34 -4.48
N THR A 135 -11.71 -3.27 -3.71
CA THR A 135 -11.98 -1.95 -4.26
C THR A 135 -10.82 -0.95 -4.10
N GLY A 136 -9.81 -1.28 -3.30
CA GLY A 136 -8.71 -0.38 -2.92
C GLY A 136 -9.13 0.80 -2.04
N LYS A 137 -10.42 0.93 -1.70
CA LYS A 137 -10.98 2.09 -0.98
C LYS A 137 -10.80 1.95 0.54
N VAL A 138 -10.64 3.09 1.21
CA VAL A 138 -10.61 3.15 2.68
C VAL A 138 -12.02 3.01 3.23
N LYS A 139 -12.23 2.00 4.07
CA LYS A 139 -13.48 1.70 4.75
C LYS A 139 -13.34 1.94 6.24
N LYS A 140 -14.32 2.63 6.82
CA LYS A 140 -14.49 2.73 8.28
C LYS A 140 -15.24 1.50 8.78
N VAL A 141 -14.64 0.74 9.67
CA VAL A 141 -15.25 -0.41 10.34
C VAL A 141 -15.46 -0.07 11.80
N GLU A 142 -16.71 -0.06 12.24
CA GLU A 142 -17.06 0.04 13.65
C GLU A 142 -17.30 -1.36 14.22
N PHE A 143 -16.81 -1.60 15.42
CA PHE A 143 -16.83 -2.92 16.04
C PHE A 143 -16.87 -2.83 17.56
N GLY A 144 -17.15 -3.98 18.17
CA GLY A 144 -17.31 -4.09 19.61
C GLY A 144 -18.75 -3.94 20.06
N SER A 145 -18.92 -3.99 21.37
CA SER A 145 -20.17 -3.91 22.11
C SER A 145 -19.85 -3.15 23.40
N PRO A 146 -20.83 -2.59 24.13
CA PRO A 146 -20.66 -2.08 25.50
C PRO A 146 -20.02 -3.07 26.51
N MET A 147 -19.59 -4.25 26.08
CA MET A 147 -18.86 -5.22 26.87
C MET A 147 -17.62 -4.57 27.51
N ALA A 148 -17.57 -4.69 28.84
CA ALA A 148 -16.52 -4.17 29.71
C ALA A 148 -15.13 -4.70 29.32
N ASP A 149 -14.12 -4.03 29.86
CA ASP A 149 -12.68 -4.17 29.59
C ASP A 149 -12.15 -5.60 29.40
N ALA A 150 -10.93 -5.67 28.86
CA ALA A 150 -10.21 -6.93 28.63
C ALA A 150 -10.34 -7.85 29.86
N MET A 151 -10.92 -9.05 29.64
CA MET A 151 -11.10 -10.04 30.70
C MET A 151 -9.74 -10.32 31.38
N GLY A 152 -9.74 -10.48 32.71
CA GLY A 152 -8.54 -10.70 33.50
C GLY A 152 -7.85 -12.04 33.25
N ASP A 153 -6.83 -12.33 34.06
CA ASP A 153 -6.02 -13.56 33.95
C ASP A 153 -6.54 -14.73 34.80
N SER A 154 -7.69 -14.57 35.44
CA SER A 154 -8.35 -15.64 36.18
C SER A 154 -8.75 -16.82 35.27
N ASP A 155 -8.87 -18.02 35.83
CA ASP A 155 -9.26 -19.21 35.05
C ASP A 155 -10.69 -19.12 34.50
N SER A 156 -11.59 -18.46 35.24
CA SER A 156 -12.94 -18.14 34.77
C SER A 156 -12.91 -17.21 33.56
N ASP A 157 -12.05 -16.19 33.59
CA ASP A 157 -11.84 -15.31 32.44
C ASP A 157 -11.21 -16.05 31.27
N LYS A 158 -10.20 -16.89 31.48
CA LYS A 158 -9.62 -17.75 30.42
C LYS A 158 -10.69 -18.61 29.74
N LYS A 159 -11.57 -19.25 30.52
CA LYS A 159 -12.67 -20.06 30.00
C LYS A 159 -13.68 -19.22 29.21
N ARG A 160 -14.05 -18.04 29.72
CA ARG A 160 -14.97 -17.11 29.06
C ARG A 160 -14.42 -16.64 27.72
N ARG A 161 -13.12 -16.34 27.65
CA ARG A 161 -12.39 -16.02 26.41
C ARG A 161 -12.47 -17.15 25.41
N LYS A 162 -12.05 -18.36 25.78
CA LYS A 162 -12.09 -19.55 24.93
C LYS A 162 -13.48 -19.78 24.35
N ASN A 163 -14.51 -19.73 25.18
CA ASN A 163 -15.91 -19.91 24.77
C ASN A 163 -16.38 -18.81 23.82
N TYR A 164 -15.95 -17.56 24.02
CA TYR A 164 -16.24 -16.47 23.08
C TYR A 164 -15.65 -16.77 21.70
N GLY A 165 -14.39 -17.18 21.63
CA GLY A 165 -13.73 -17.51 20.35
C GLY A 165 -14.40 -18.63 19.59
N ILE A 166 -14.80 -19.68 20.30
CA ILE A 166 -15.50 -20.82 19.71
C ILE A 166 -16.87 -20.39 19.17
N ARG A 167 -17.70 -19.72 19.99
CA ARG A 167 -19.04 -19.27 19.58
C ARG A 167 -19.01 -18.31 18.40
N HIS A 168 -17.99 -17.45 18.35
CA HIS A 168 -17.84 -16.48 17.27
C HIS A 168 -16.90 -16.92 16.16
N LYS A 169 -16.39 -18.17 16.16
CA LYS A 169 -15.47 -18.70 15.14
C LYS A 169 -14.30 -17.76 14.84
N CYS A 170 -13.69 -17.21 15.88
CA CYS A 170 -12.74 -16.13 15.71
C CYS A 170 -11.45 -16.55 14.97
N ALA A 171 -11.05 -17.82 15.06
CA ALA A 171 -9.92 -18.37 14.30
C ALA A 171 -10.12 -18.26 12.78
N ASP A 172 -11.37 -18.41 12.32
CA ASP A 172 -11.76 -18.44 10.91
C ASP A 172 -11.94 -17.03 10.33
N LYS A 173 -12.06 -16.00 11.20
CA LYS A 173 -12.24 -14.62 10.75
C LYS A 173 -10.90 -14.01 10.34
N LYS A 174 -10.67 -13.96 9.03
CA LYS A 174 -9.49 -13.33 8.38
C LYS A 174 -9.80 -12.01 7.66
N ASP A 175 -11.07 -11.75 7.34
CA ASP A 175 -11.48 -10.56 6.59
C ASP A 175 -11.43 -9.28 7.46
N LYS A 176 -10.40 -8.45 7.23
CA LYS A 176 -10.18 -7.16 7.90
C LYS A 176 -11.30 -6.14 7.60
N THR A 177 -12.15 -6.33 6.60
CA THR A 177 -13.26 -5.40 6.28
C THR A 177 -14.50 -5.62 7.15
N LYS A 178 -14.51 -6.66 8.00
CA LYS A 178 -15.67 -7.06 8.80
C LYS A 178 -15.48 -6.74 10.29
N PRO A 179 -16.51 -6.26 10.98
CA PRO A 179 -16.46 -5.98 12.42
C PRO A 179 -16.00 -7.17 13.27
N GLY A 180 -16.45 -8.39 12.91
CA GLY A 180 -16.14 -9.60 13.67
C GLY A 180 -14.64 -9.90 13.75
N TYR A 181 -13.86 -9.59 12.71
CA TYR A 181 -12.39 -9.76 12.73
C TYR A 181 -11.77 -8.91 13.84
N TRP A 182 -12.20 -7.66 13.96
CA TRP A 182 -11.67 -6.69 14.92
C TRP A 182 -12.20 -6.92 16.33
N SER A 183 -13.47 -7.28 16.48
CA SER A 183 -14.05 -7.66 17.78
C SER A 183 -13.32 -8.84 18.42
N CYS A 184 -13.01 -9.85 17.62
CA CYS A 184 -12.23 -11.00 18.07
C CYS A 184 -10.84 -10.61 18.60
N ARG A 185 -10.24 -9.52 18.09
CA ARG A 185 -8.89 -9.03 18.42
C ARG A 185 -8.87 -7.82 19.35
N ALA A 186 -10.02 -7.38 19.86
CA ALA A 186 -10.16 -6.09 20.54
C ALA A 186 -9.20 -5.92 21.73
N THR A 187 -8.90 -6.98 22.47
CA THR A 187 -7.95 -6.95 23.59
C THR A 187 -6.50 -6.74 23.14
N LYS A 188 -6.09 -7.26 21.98
CA LYS A 188 -4.77 -6.96 21.39
C LYS A 188 -4.67 -5.54 20.84
N LEU A 189 -5.82 -4.93 20.52
CA LEU A 189 -5.89 -3.56 20.01
C LEU A 189 -5.82 -2.53 21.13
N PHE A 190 -6.51 -2.78 22.24
CA PHE A 190 -6.73 -1.77 23.30
C PHE A 190 -6.28 -2.21 24.69
N GLY A 191 -5.75 -3.42 24.85
CA GLY A 191 -5.37 -4.00 26.14
C GLY A 191 -4.07 -4.79 26.06
N ARG A 192 -3.92 -5.77 26.96
CA ARG A 192 -2.70 -6.57 27.08
C ARG A 192 -2.58 -7.59 25.95
N ASN A 193 -1.34 -7.86 25.53
CA ASN A 193 -1.05 -8.94 24.59
C ASN A 193 -1.13 -10.30 25.31
N ILE A 194 -2.32 -10.90 25.38
CA ILE A 194 -2.53 -12.16 26.09
C ILE A 194 -2.44 -13.36 25.14
N PRO A 195 -1.54 -14.33 25.38
CA PRO A 195 -1.44 -15.56 24.58
C PRO A 195 -2.77 -16.31 24.51
N GLY A 196 -3.09 -16.86 23.34
CA GLY A 196 -4.34 -17.60 23.10
C GLY A 196 -5.57 -16.73 22.83
N TRP A 197 -5.43 -15.39 22.85
CA TRP A 197 -6.41 -14.50 22.26
C TRP A 197 -6.10 -14.39 20.75
N TRP A 198 -7.07 -14.65 19.87
CA TRP A 198 -6.91 -14.61 18.40
C TRP A 198 -6.84 -13.19 17.88
#